data_AF-A0A7Y7Z0P6-F1
#
_entry.id   AF-A0A7Y7Z0P6-F1
#
_cell.length_a   1.000
_cell.length_b   1.000
_cell.length_c   1.000
_cell.angle_alpha   90.00
_cell.angle_beta   90.00
_cell.angle_gamma   90.00
#
_symmetry.space_group_name_H-M   'P 1'
#
loop_
_entity.id
_entity.type
_entity.pdbx_description
1 polymer ?
#
loop_
_entity_poly.entity_id
_entity_poly.type
_entity_poly.pdbx_seq_one_letter_code
_entity_poly.pdbx_strand_id
1 'polypeptide(L)'
;MAAFGESGTYLKFGERPHGSARAVLWPVWVHRVLYPEVTRARLNLFQRAVLGLIRAQVVRAEAIAELTNLHEDLVKLILAQAVSNGWLVTRADAVTPKGLRMLLDEEEASANLKSGYLFQDALGGELWPRFEAQLKDIVPTETRGQFPVFALNRKTGQTTAPFLLLPNQRVQPACSTPALMKAYRDYREDYRATLQLYGKADLPEQIKLQGVERQDAQARLAHVLVWITPDPDGGQLWAIRDPFDLRDQAWWMDSRLLPLVKANQGLLKYLSSLVEAPRGDEQSVEQWLADLQKQADLRVLTEFPWVERQTDIKRYLAALLSRQEKLAQGDTAENELEAAMTECQKLLEVVMQWLIGTFPVDPALMPRGEQRADYRVTRQILTSFRLPAFNAEVVGQLARQKLDQVISACSSPSSSLKALLFAAGWGASSHAGHPFKTLTEEQLQLEQLLALATLRNQGSHAHSKFTGKKVTPVTVPMAQQHIQYALGFTERFKEWM
;
A
#
# COMPACT_ATOMS: atom_id res chain seq x y z
N MET A 1 -40.22 35.54 -3.76
CA MET A 1 -40.04 34.23 -3.11
C MET A 1 -38.64 33.74 -3.46
N ALA A 2 -37.75 33.68 -2.47
CA ALA A 2 -36.34 33.36 -2.67
C ALA A 2 -36.21 31.89 -3.12
N ALA A 3 -35.60 31.68 -4.28
CA ALA A 3 -35.22 30.37 -4.77
C ALA A 3 -34.13 29.80 -3.85
N PHE A 4 -34.53 28.86 -2.98
CA PHE A 4 -33.59 27.99 -2.28
C PHE A 4 -32.88 27.14 -3.33
N GLY A 5 -31.64 27.50 -3.67
CA GLY A 5 -30.76 26.65 -4.48
C GLY A 5 -30.58 25.31 -3.79
N GLU A 6 -30.66 24.23 -4.57
CA GLU A 6 -30.51 22.84 -4.12
C GLU A 6 -29.35 22.70 -3.13
N SER A 7 -29.69 22.51 -1.85
CA SER A 7 -28.70 22.31 -0.80
C SER A 7 -28.15 20.90 -0.94
N GLY A 8 -27.05 20.75 -1.68
CA GLY A 8 -26.37 19.47 -1.87
C GLY A 8 -26.00 18.80 -0.54
N THR A 9 -26.04 17.46 -0.49
CA THR A 9 -25.54 16.70 0.66
C THR A 9 -24.02 16.57 0.54
N TYR A 10 -23.28 16.97 1.56
CA TYR A 10 -21.81 16.97 1.57
C TYR A 10 -21.28 16.10 2.72
N LEU A 11 -20.25 15.29 2.46
CA LEU A 11 -19.71 14.33 3.41
C LEU A 11 -18.20 14.56 3.60
N LYS A 12 -17.69 14.48 4.83
CA LYS A 12 -16.24 14.48 5.14
C LYS A 12 -15.91 13.34 6.08
N PHE A 13 -15.01 12.44 5.65
CA PHE A 13 -14.57 11.32 6.48
C PHE A 13 -13.14 11.50 7.00
N GLY A 14 -12.20 11.82 6.10
CA GLY A 14 -10.79 11.99 6.43
C GLY A 14 -10.32 13.43 6.62
N GLU A 15 -9.13 13.55 7.19
CA GLU A 15 -8.51 14.85 7.48
C GLU A 15 -7.70 15.42 6.32
N ARG A 16 -7.37 16.72 6.42
CA ARG A 16 -6.54 17.37 5.42
C ARG A 16 -5.12 16.79 5.48
N PRO A 17 -4.53 16.34 4.36
CA PRO A 17 -3.15 15.87 4.33
C PRO A 17 -2.17 17.02 4.63
N HIS A 18 -0.99 16.66 5.15
CA HIS A 18 0.10 17.61 5.35
C HIS A 18 0.67 18.06 3.99
N GLY A 19 1.02 19.34 3.87
CA GLY A 19 1.60 19.93 2.66
C GLY A 19 0.58 20.53 1.67
N SER A 20 1.00 20.66 0.41
CA SER A 20 0.20 21.23 -0.67
C SER A 20 -0.94 20.30 -1.08
N ALA A 21 -2.18 20.74 -0.84
CA ALA A 21 -3.37 19.95 -1.16
C ALA A 21 -4.54 20.87 -1.56
N ARG A 22 -5.38 20.37 -2.46
CA ARG A 22 -6.64 20.99 -2.86
C ARG A 22 -7.80 20.07 -2.55
N ALA A 23 -8.92 20.65 -2.15
CA ALA A 23 -10.13 19.90 -1.83
C ALA A 23 -11.06 19.88 -3.04
N VAL A 24 -11.66 18.73 -3.33
CA VAL A 24 -12.66 18.55 -4.37
C VAL A 24 -13.85 17.83 -3.78
N LEU A 25 -15.07 18.28 -4.11
CA LEU A 25 -16.31 17.62 -3.73
C LEU A 25 -16.69 16.66 -4.85
N TRP A 26 -16.44 15.37 -4.63
CA TRP A 26 -16.65 14.30 -5.59
C TRP A 26 -18.08 13.74 -5.50
N PRO A 27 -18.87 13.76 -6.60
CA PRO A 27 -20.25 13.31 -6.56
C PRO A 27 -20.34 11.79 -6.49
N VAL A 28 -21.15 11.30 -5.56
CA VAL A 28 -21.36 9.86 -5.33
C VAL A 28 -22.84 9.56 -5.09
N TRP A 29 -23.27 8.38 -5.53
CA TRP A 29 -24.54 7.80 -5.12
C TRP A 29 -24.32 6.96 -3.86
N VAL A 30 -25.02 7.32 -2.80
CA VAL A 30 -24.99 6.64 -1.51
C VAL A 30 -26.09 5.58 -1.48
N HIS A 31 -25.68 4.32 -1.32
CA HIS A 31 -26.57 3.16 -1.21
C HIS A 31 -26.61 2.67 0.23
N ARG A 32 -27.79 2.40 0.77
CA ARG A 32 -27.95 1.78 2.10
C ARG A 32 -27.98 0.26 1.99
N VAL A 33 -27.18 -0.40 2.81
CA VAL A 33 -27.09 -1.87 2.86
C VAL A 33 -27.21 -2.40 4.28
N LEU A 34 -27.75 -3.61 4.40
CA LEU A 34 -27.78 -4.36 5.64
C LEU A 34 -26.67 -5.41 5.65
N TYR A 35 -26.03 -5.58 6.79
CA TYR A 35 -25.02 -6.62 7.01
C TYR A 35 -25.12 -7.18 8.42
N PRO A 36 -24.83 -8.48 8.61
CA PRO A 36 -24.94 -9.11 9.91
C PRO A 36 -23.86 -8.60 10.86
N GLU A 37 -24.26 -8.34 12.10
CA GLU A 37 -23.36 -8.12 13.21
C GLU A 37 -22.69 -9.46 13.55
N VAL A 38 -21.45 -9.65 13.10
CA VAL A 38 -20.68 -10.85 13.47
C VAL A 38 -20.15 -10.67 14.89
N THR A 39 -20.99 -10.92 15.89
CA THR A 39 -20.56 -11.09 17.29
C THR A 39 -19.76 -12.37 17.40
N ARG A 40 -18.44 -12.24 17.33
CA ARG A 40 -17.53 -13.37 17.59
C ARG A 40 -17.48 -13.64 19.09
N ALA A 41 -18.32 -14.53 19.60
CA ALA A 41 -17.92 -15.26 20.81
C ALA A 41 -16.72 -16.12 20.42
N ARG A 42 -15.50 -15.72 20.78
CA ARG A 42 -14.32 -16.58 20.59
C ARG A 42 -14.10 -17.37 21.85
N LEU A 43 -14.03 -18.70 21.72
CA LEU A 43 -13.49 -19.54 22.78
C LEU A 43 -12.05 -19.08 23.05
N ASN A 44 -11.75 -18.75 24.30
CA ASN A 44 -10.36 -18.51 24.67
C ASN A 44 -9.56 -19.83 24.63
N LEU A 45 -8.22 -19.73 24.69
CA LEU A 45 -7.34 -20.90 24.55
C LEU A 45 -7.67 -22.01 25.56
N PHE A 46 -7.99 -21.65 26.81
CA PHE A 46 -8.32 -22.60 27.87
C PHE A 46 -9.68 -23.26 27.65
N GLN A 47 -10.69 -22.49 27.24
CA GLN A 47 -12.00 -23.00 26.86
C GLN A 47 -11.89 -23.98 25.68
N ARG A 48 -11.10 -23.66 24.66
CA ARG A 48 -10.85 -24.59 23.54
C ARG A 48 -10.20 -25.89 24.00
N ALA A 49 -9.18 -25.80 24.85
CA ALA A 49 -8.49 -26.97 25.38
C ALA A 49 -9.44 -27.87 26.18
N VAL A 50 -10.22 -27.29 27.10
CA VAL A 50 -11.19 -28.01 27.93
C VAL A 50 -12.29 -28.65 27.07
N LEU A 51 -12.91 -27.88 26.16
CA LEU A 51 -13.96 -28.41 25.27
C LEU A 51 -13.41 -29.50 24.33
N GLY A 52 -12.16 -29.38 23.87
CA GLY A 52 -11.48 -30.39 23.06
C GLY A 52 -11.25 -31.69 23.82
N LEU A 53 -10.90 -31.62 25.11
CA LEU A 53 -10.72 -32.78 25.98
C LEU A 53 -12.06 -33.47 26.30
N ILE A 54 -13.12 -32.71 26.56
CA ILE A 54 -14.48 -33.27 26.71
C ILE A 54 -14.90 -33.99 25.42
N ARG A 55 -14.63 -33.41 24.25
CA ARG A 55 -14.87 -34.08 22.95
C ARG A 55 -14.09 -35.39 22.82
N ALA A 56 -12.86 -35.43 23.33
CA ALA A 56 -12.02 -36.62 23.38
C ALA A 56 -12.39 -37.60 24.52
N GLN A 57 -13.55 -37.43 25.15
CA GLN A 57 -14.07 -38.28 26.25
C GLN A 57 -13.27 -38.21 27.55
N VAL A 58 -12.44 -37.17 27.74
CA VAL A 58 -11.80 -36.86 29.03
C VAL A 58 -12.72 -35.94 29.81
N VAL A 59 -13.57 -36.52 30.68
CA VAL A 59 -14.68 -35.80 31.34
C VAL A 59 -14.43 -35.46 32.82
N ARG A 60 -13.38 -36.01 33.43
CA ARG A 60 -13.03 -35.76 34.83
C ARG A 60 -12.25 -34.46 34.96
N ALA A 61 -12.70 -33.56 35.85
CA ALA A 61 -12.08 -32.25 36.03
C ALA A 61 -10.61 -32.35 36.45
N GLU A 62 -10.27 -33.36 37.25
CA GLU A 62 -8.91 -33.64 37.74
C GLU A 62 -7.99 -34.06 36.57
N ALA A 63 -8.49 -34.94 35.69
CA ALA A 63 -7.75 -35.40 34.53
C ALA A 63 -7.55 -34.28 33.49
N ILE A 64 -8.55 -33.40 33.34
CA ILE A 64 -8.45 -32.22 32.47
C ILE A 64 -7.42 -31.23 33.06
N ALA A 65 -7.44 -31.01 34.37
CA ALA A 65 -6.50 -30.14 35.06
C ALA A 65 -5.05 -30.61 34.86
N GLU A 66 -4.80 -31.92 35.01
CA GLU A 66 -3.50 -32.55 34.78
C GLU A 66 -3.02 -32.39 33.32
N LEU A 67 -3.87 -32.72 32.34
CA LEU A 67 -3.51 -32.64 30.91
C LEU A 67 -3.33 -31.22 30.38
N THR A 68 -4.02 -30.24 30.98
CA THR A 68 -3.92 -28.83 30.59
C THR A 68 -2.92 -28.05 31.43
N ASN A 69 -2.38 -28.65 32.49
CA ASN A 69 -1.57 -28.01 33.52
C ASN A 69 -2.26 -26.77 34.11
N LEU A 70 -3.59 -26.85 34.29
CA LEU A 70 -4.43 -25.80 34.88
C LEU A 70 -4.86 -26.20 36.30
N HIS A 71 -5.20 -25.20 37.12
CA HIS A 71 -5.79 -25.45 38.43
C HIS A 71 -7.20 -26.06 38.29
N GLU A 72 -7.55 -27.03 39.13
CA GLU A 72 -8.83 -27.75 39.07
C GLU A 72 -10.04 -26.80 39.18
N ASP A 73 -9.97 -25.79 40.05
CA ASP A 73 -11.04 -24.79 40.18
C ASP A 73 -11.25 -23.94 38.93
N LEU A 74 -10.18 -23.67 38.16
CA LEU A 74 -10.29 -22.98 36.88
C LEU A 74 -10.98 -23.87 35.85
N VAL A 75 -10.67 -25.17 35.84
CA VAL A 75 -11.36 -26.14 34.98
C VAL A 75 -12.85 -26.20 35.33
N LYS A 76 -13.21 -26.28 36.62
CA LYS A 76 -14.61 -26.26 37.07
C LYS A 76 -15.33 -24.98 36.65
N LEU A 77 -14.68 -23.82 36.75
CA LEU A 77 -15.22 -22.54 36.28
C LEU A 77 -15.48 -22.57 34.77
N ILE A 78 -14.52 -23.05 33.98
CA ILE A 78 -14.65 -23.17 32.53
C ILE A 78 -15.79 -24.12 32.14
N LEU A 79 -15.93 -25.26 32.83
CA LEU A 79 -17.03 -26.20 32.62
C LEU A 79 -18.39 -25.55 32.93
N ALA A 80 -18.50 -24.84 34.04
CA ALA A 80 -19.73 -24.12 34.41
C ALA A 80 -20.10 -23.05 33.36
N GLN A 81 -19.13 -22.27 32.88
CA GLN A 81 -19.33 -21.30 31.80
C GLN A 81 -19.77 -21.98 30.50
N ALA A 82 -19.16 -23.11 30.15
CA ALA A 82 -19.48 -23.84 28.93
C ALA A 82 -20.87 -24.47 28.95
N VAL A 83 -21.34 -24.93 30.12
CA VAL A 83 -22.73 -25.36 30.31
C VAL A 83 -23.69 -24.17 30.22
N SER A 84 -23.38 -23.05 30.89
CA SER A 84 -24.22 -21.84 30.87
C SER A 84 -24.37 -21.25 29.45
N ASN A 85 -23.32 -21.31 28.63
CA ASN A 85 -23.34 -20.83 27.23
C ASN A 85 -23.99 -21.84 26.25
N GLY A 86 -24.35 -23.03 26.73
CA GLY A 86 -24.93 -24.11 25.94
C GLY A 86 -23.93 -24.82 25.03
N TRP A 87 -22.62 -24.74 25.31
CA TRP A 87 -21.57 -25.44 24.56
C TRP A 87 -21.38 -26.88 25.02
N LEU A 88 -21.66 -27.16 26.30
CA LEU A 88 -21.70 -28.50 26.87
C LEU A 88 -23.12 -28.84 27.32
N VAL A 89 -23.44 -30.13 27.35
CA VAL A 89 -24.68 -30.62 27.98
C VAL A 89 -24.64 -30.38 29.48
N THR A 90 -25.79 -30.43 30.17
CA THR A 90 -25.92 -30.07 31.60
C THR A 90 -24.96 -30.82 32.53
N ARG A 91 -24.57 -32.05 32.17
CA ARG A 91 -23.62 -32.88 32.92
C ARG A 91 -22.15 -32.61 32.62
N ALA A 92 -21.86 -31.72 31.67
CA ALA A 92 -20.53 -31.37 31.18
C ALA A 92 -19.70 -32.55 30.63
N ASP A 93 -20.35 -33.67 30.29
CA ASP A 93 -19.74 -34.91 29.79
C ASP A 93 -19.72 -35.03 28.25
N ALA A 94 -20.47 -34.16 27.55
CA ALA A 94 -20.50 -34.12 26.10
C ALA A 94 -20.63 -32.70 25.55
N VAL A 95 -20.04 -32.48 24.38
CA VAL A 95 -20.14 -31.21 23.62
C VAL A 95 -21.45 -31.20 22.83
N THR A 96 -22.19 -30.08 22.90
CA THR A 96 -23.43 -29.90 22.13
C THR A 96 -23.11 -29.61 20.65
N PRO A 97 -24.08 -29.70 19.72
CA PRO A 97 -23.89 -29.25 18.34
C PRO A 97 -23.40 -27.79 18.27
N LYS A 98 -23.90 -26.91 19.15
CA LYS A 98 -23.44 -25.52 19.26
C LYS A 98 -21.98 -25.44 19.71
N GLY A 99 -21.59 -26.19 20.75
CA GLY A 99 -20.20 -26.24 21.21
C GLY A 99 -19.23 -26.83 20.16
N LEU A 100 -19.70 -27.78 19.36
CA LEU A 100 -18.91 -28.39 18.29
C LEU A 100 -18.64 -27.39 17.15
N ARG A 101 -19.66 -26.65 16.70
CA ARG A 101 -19.51 -25.56 15.73
C ARG A 101 -18.51 -24.51 16.20
N MET A 102 -18.60 -24.12 17.48
CA MET A 102 -17.67 -23.19 18.11
C MET A 102 -16.23 -23.71 18.17
N LEU A 103 -16.03 -25.02 18.43
CA LEU A 103 -14.71 -25.66 18.42
C LEU A 103 -14.08 -25.73 17.02
N LEU A 104 -14.91 -25.89 16.00
CA LEU A 104 -14.50 -25.97 14.59
C LEU A 104 -14.33 -24.59 13.93
N ASP A 105 -14.49 -23.51 14.72
CA ASP A 105 -14.49 -22.12 14.24
C ASP A 105 -15.53 -21.87 13.12
N GLU A 106 -16.65 -22.59 13.13
CA GLU A 106 -17.77 -22.35 12.21
C GLU A 106 -18.49 -21.05 12.60
N GLU A 107 -18.62 -20.12 11.65
CA GLU A 107 -19.19 -18.78 11.89
C GLU A 107 -20.72 -18.88 12.09
N GLU A 108 -21.19 -18.53 13.30
CA GLU A 108 -22.62 -18.34 13.54
C GLU A 108 -23.01 -16.95 13.00
N ALA A 109 -23.75 -16.92 11.88
CA ALA A 109 -24.35 -15.69 11.37
C ALA A 109 -25.41 -15.23 12.38
N SER A 110 -25.13 -14.14 13.11
CA SER A 110 -26.11 -13.58 14.03
C SER A 110 -27.31 -13.01 13.25
N ALA A 111 -28.50 -13.06 13.87
CA ALA A 111 -29.72 -12.47 13.32
C ALA A 111 -29.78 -10.93 13.46
N ASN A 112 -28.76 -10.30 14.06
CA ASN A 112 -28.73 -8.85 14.23
C ASN A 112 -28.14 -8.19 12.97
N LEU A 113 -28.98 -7.54 12.16
CA LEU A 113 -28.53 -6.77 10.99
C LEU A 113 -28.18 -5.33 11.42
N LYS A 114 -26.98 -4.86 11.05
CA LYS A 114 -26.57 -3.45 11.08
C LYS A 114 -26.78 -2.82 9.71
N SER A 115 -27.19 -1.56 9.69
CA SER A 115 -27.19 -0.76 8.46
C SER A 115 -25.83 -0.11 8.23
N GLY A 116 -25.40 -0.06 6.99
CA GLY A 116 -24.24 0.68 6.52
C GLY A 116 -24.48 1.33 5.17
N TYR A 117 -23.46 2.04 4.71
CA TYR A 117 -23.48 2.85 3.51
C TYR A 117 -22.36 2.44 2.56
N LEU A 118 -22.74 2.47 1.29
CA LEU A 118 -21.92 2.18 0.12
C LEU A 118 -21.88 3.40 -0.78
N PHE A 119 -20.77 3.58 -1.47
CA PHE A 119 -20.57 4.72 -2.36
C PHE A 119 -20.36 4.22 -3.77
N GLN A 120 -21.12 4.77 -4.72
CA GLN A 120 -20.93 4.57 -6.14
C GLN A 120 -20.50 5.90 -6.75
N ASP A 121 -19.43 5.88 -7.55
CA ASP A 121 -18.98 7.05 -8.29
C ASP A 121 -20.09 7.55 -9.23
N ALA A 122 -20.53 8.80 -9.09
CA ALA A 122 -21.54 9.38 -9.97
C ALA A 122 -20.96 9.88 -11.30
N LEU A 123 -19.64 9.77 -11.52
CA LEU A 123 -18.97 10.11 -12.77
C LEU A 123 -18.75 8.89 -13.66
N GLY A 124 -18.24 7.79 -13.09
CA GLY A 124 -17.96 6.53 -13.78
C GLY A 124 -18.95 5.39 -13.53
N GLY A 125 -19.74 5.44 -12.45
CA GLY A 125 -20.71 4.39 -12.09
C GLY A 125 -20.12 3.21 -11.32
N GLU A 126 -18.83 3.20 -11.00
CA GLU A 126 -18.19 2.12 -10.25
C GLU A 126 -18.43 2.25 -8.74
N LEU A 127 -18.55 1.12 -8.04
CA LEU A 127 -18.63 1.10 -6.58
C LEU A 127 -17.24 1.32 -5.98
N TRP A 128 -17.16 2.23 -5.00
CA TRP A 128 -15.95 2.43 -4.23
C TRP A 128 -15.71 1.25 -3.29
N PRO A 129 -14.45 0.81 -3.11
CA PRO A 129 -14.10 -0.25 -2.17
C PRO A 129 -14.06 0.26 -0.72
N ARG A 130 -15.05 1.07 -0.32
CA ARG A 130 -15.14 1.72 0.98
C ARG A 130 -16.56 1.64 1.51
N PHE A 131 -16.67 1.35 2.80
CA PHE A 131 -17.92 1.08 3.49
C PHE A 131 -17.91 1.84 4.81
N GLU A 132 -19.04 2.46 5.15
CA GLU A 132 -19.17 3.22 6.38
C GLU A 132 -20.44 2.85 7.13
N ALA A 133 -20.36 2.81 8.46
CA ALA A 133 -21.52 2.56 9.31
C ALA A 133 -22.41 3.80 9.43
N GLN A 134 -21.82 5.00 9.37
CA GLN A 134 -22.49 6.28 9.56
C GLN A 134 -21.98 7.32 8.57
N LEU A 135 -22.89 8.14 8.05
CA LEU A 135 -22.53 9.28 7.22
C LEU A 135 -22.06 10.44 8.10
N LYS A 136 -20.98 11.11 7.68
CA LYS A 136 -20.42 12.29 8.36
C LYS A 136 -20.75 13.55 7.55
N ASP A 137 -21.99 14.03 7.71
CA ASP A 137 -22.49 15.20 6.99
C ASP A 137 -21.77 16.49 7.43
N ILE A 138 -21.47 17.35 6.45
CA ILE A 138 -20.96 18.71 6.66
C ILE A 138 -21.88 19.73 6.00
N VAL A 139 -21.99 20.90 6.61
CA VAL A 139 -22.86 21.99 6.12
C VAL A 139 -21.98 23.15 5.67
N PRO A 140 -22.17 23.66 4.44
CA PRO A 140 -21.43 24.83 3.97
C PRO A 140 -21.85 26.07 4.77
N THR A 141 -20.88 26.90 5.11
CA THR A 141 -21.10 28.21 5.75
C THR A 141 -21.52 29.25 4.71
N GLU A 142 -20.96 29.17 3.51
CA GLU A 142 -21.34 30.00 2.37
C GLU A 142 -21.35 29.15 1.10
N THR A 143 -22.22 29.48 0.14
CA THR A 143 -22.21 28.83 -1.18
C THR A 143 -21.84 29.86 -2.24
N ARG A 144 -20.61 29.79 -2.77
CA ARG A 144 -20.11 30.69 -3.82
C ARG A 144 -20.02 29.94 -5.15
N GLY A 145 -21.16 29.73 -5.81
CA GLY A 145 -21.22 29.02 -7.10
C GLY A 145 -20.61 27.61 -6.99
N GLN A 146 -19.55 27.33 -7.76
CA GLN A 146 -18.84 26.04 -7.77
C GLN A 146 -17.91 25.82 -6.56
N PHE A 147 -17.81 26.78 -5.63
CA PHE A 147 -16.95 26.71 -4.45
C PHE A 147 -17.75 26.92 -3.16
N PRO A 148 -18.50 25.90 -2.70
CA PRO A 148 -19.08 25.94 -1.36
C PRO A 148 -17.96 26.03 -0.31
N VAL A 149 -18.15 26.88 0.70
CA VAL A 149 -17.15 27.16 1.74
C VAL A 149 -17.53 26.43 3.02
N PHE A 150 -16.59 25.67 3.59
CA PHE A 150 -16.77 24.93 4.84
C PHE A 150 -15.77 25.40 5.89
N ALA A 151 -16.19 25.44 7.15
CA ALA A 151 -15.28 25.64 8.27
C ALA A 151 -14.56 24.31 8.59
N LEU A 152 -13.24 24.26 8.40
CA LEU A 152 -12.44 23.08 8.76
C LEU A 152 -12.35 22.91 10.28
N ASN A 153 -12.24 24.02 11.01
CA ASN A 153 -12.19 24.02 12.46
C ASN A 153 -12.78 25.32 13.01
N ARG A 154 -13.91 25.18 13.72
CA ARG A 154 -14.68 26.29 14.31
C ARG A 154 -13.87 27.14 15.30
N LYS A 155 -12.84 26.58 15.95
CA LYS A 155 -12.00 27.31 16.92
C LYS A 155 -10.94 28.19 16.26
N THR A 156 -10.44 27.79 15.10
CA THR A 156 -9.35 28.49 14.39
C THR A 156 -9.84 29.43 13.29
N GLY A 157 -11.11 29.35 12.89
CA GLY A 157 -11.67 30.14 11.79
C GLY A 157 -11.18 29.73 10.39
N GLN A 158 -10.37 28.68 10.26
CA GLN A 158 -9.90 28.20 8.96
C GLN A 158 -11.06 27.64 8.12
N THR A 159 -11.16 28.12 6.89
CA THR A 159 -12.15 27.69 5.91
C THR A 159 -11.49 26.98 4.74
N THR A 160 -12.25 26.11 4.07
CA THR A 160 -11.89 25.50 2.80
C THR A 160 -12.98 25.75 1.77
N ALA A 161 -12.57 26.00 0.53
CA ALA A 161 -13.46 26.21 -0.60
C ALA A 161 -13.15 25.11 -1.65
N PRO A 162 -13.67 23.89 -1.48
CA PRO A 162 -13.48 22.82 -2.45
C PRO A 162 -14.14 23.11 -3.78
N PHE A 163 -13.57 22.57 -4.86
CA PHE A 163 -14.18 22.60 -6.18
C PHE A 163 -15.34 21.60 -6.25
N LEU A 164 -16.53 22.04 -6.65
CA LEU A 164 -17.72 21.18 -6.80
C LEU A 164 -17.73 20.48 -8.16
N LEU A 165 -17.60 19.15 -8.16
CA LEU A 165 -17.82 18.32 -9.35
C LEU A 165 -19.30 17.97 -9.48
N LEU A 166 -19.82 18.14 -10.69
CA LEU A 166 -21.21 17.77 -11.02
C LEU A 166 -21.28 16.31 -11.45
N PRO A 167 -22.34 15.57 -11.05
CA PRO A 167 -22.52 14.18 -11.46
C PRO A 167 -22.73 14.05 -12.98
N ASN A 168 -22.33 12.91 -13.53
CA ASN A 168 -22.63 12.57 -14.91
C ASN A 168 -24.06 12.03 -15.00
N GLN A 169 -24.97 12.79 -15.62
CA GLN A 169 -26.39 12.45 -15.72
C GLN A 169 -26.67 11.12 -16.43
N ARG A 170 -25.71 10.59 -17.22
CA ARG A 170 -25.84 9.29 -17.89
C ARG A 170 -25.59 8.10 -16.96
N VAL A 171 -24.98 8.32 -15.80
CA VAL A 171 -24.67 7.27 -14.84
C VAL A 171 -25.88 7.03 -13.96
N GLN A 172 -26.54 5.89 -14.18
CA GLN A 172 -27.66 5.47 -13.34
C GLN A 172 -27.14 4.87 -12.02
N PRO A 173 -27.84 5.11 -10.90
CA PRO A 173 -27.51 4.52 -9.61
C PRO A 173 -27.90 3.03 -9.57
N ALA A 174 -27.17 2.20 -10.30
CA ALA A 174 -27.35 0.75 -10.32
C ALA A 174 -26.25 0.07 -9.48
N CYS A 175 -26.65 -0.61 -8.41
CA CYS A 175 -25.77 -1.44 -7.59
C CYS A 175 -26.04 -2.92 -7.93
N SER A 176 -25.12 -3.54 -8.67
CA SER A 176 -25.20 -4.97 -9.00
C SER A 176 -24.49 -5.82 -7.94
N THR A 177 -25.03 -6.99 -7.62
CA THR A 177 -24.41 -7.92 -6.66
C THR A 177 -22.95 -8.27 -7.01
N PRO A 178 -22.58 -8.52 -8.28
CA PRO A 178 -21.18 -8.77 -8.63
C PRO A 178 -20.26 -7.58 -8.36
N ALA A 179 -20.69 -6.34 -8.68
CA ALA A 179 -19.89 -5.14 -8.43
C ALA A 179 -19.71 -4.90 -6.93
N LEU A 180 -20.76 -5.15 -6.14
CA LEU A 180 -20.70 -5.09 -4.69
C LEU A 180 -19.71 -6.10 -4.12
N MET A 181 -19.76 -7.36 -4.57
CA MET A 181 -18.84 -8.41 -4.11
C MET A 181 -17.39 -8.11 -4.49
N LYS A 182 -17.16 -7.48 -5.65
CA LYS A 182 -15.83 -6.98 -6.05
C LYS A 182 -15.36 -5.88 -5.09
N ALA A 183 -16.13 -4.80 -4.92
CA ALA A 183 -15.79 -3.70 -4.03
C ALA A 183 -15.55 -4.16 -2.58
N TYR A 184 -16.33 -5.14 -2.11
CA TYR A 184 -16.15 -5.73 -0.79
C TYR A 184 -14.88 -6.59 -0.66
N ARG A 185 -14.50 -7.32 -1.71
CA ARG A 185 -13.23 -8.05 -1.75
C ARG A 185 -12.05 -7.09 -1.65
N ASP A 186 -12.06 -6.05 -2.48
CA ASP A 186 -11.01 -5.04 -2.54
C ASP A 186 -10.89 -4.31 -1.18
N TYR A 187 -12.01 -3.94 -0.56
CA TYR A 187 -12.04 -3.41 0.81
C TYR A 187 -11.40 -4.35 1.85
N ARG A 188 -11.73 -5.64 1.81
CA ARG A 188 -11.19 -6.61 2.76
C ARG A 188 -9.68 -6.79 2.59
N GLU A 189 -9.21 -6.80 1.36
CA GLU A 189 -7.79 -6.90 1.04
C GLU A 189 -7.05 -5.65 1.52
N ASP A 190 -7.60 -4.46 1.25
CA ASP A 190 -7.07 -3.19 1.75
C ASP A 190 -7.01 -3.16 3.27
N TYR A 191 -8.11 -3.49 3.93
CA TYR A 191 -8.18 -3.50 5.39
C TYR A 191 -7.16 -4.46 6.01
N ARG A 192 -6.99 -5.66 5.42
CA ARG A 192 -6.01 -6.65 5.90
C ARG A 192 -4.58 -6.16 5.72
N ALA A 193 -4.26 -5.58 4.57
CA ALA A 193 -2.94 -5.05 4.29
C ALA A 193 -2.62 -3.86 5.19
N THR A 194 -3.56 -2.93 5.40
CA THR A 194 -3.37 -1.80 6.33
C THR A 194 -3.20 -2.30 7.77
N LEU A 195 -3.99 -3.29 8.21
CA LEU A 195 -3.85 -3.90 9.53
C LEU A 195 -2.46 -4.53 9.73
N GLN A 196 -1.88 -5.11 8.69
CA GLN A 196 -0.51 -5.67 8.75
C GLN A 196 0.56 -4.58 8.84
N LEU A 197 0.35 -3.43 8.19
CA LEU A 197 1.32 -2.33 8.14
C LEU A 197 1.30 -1.46 9.40
N TYR A 198 0.10 -1.08 9.88
CA TYR A 198 -0.07 -0.05 10.91
C TYR A 198 -0.70 -0.57 12.22
N GLY A 199 -1.11 -1.84 12.26
CA GLY A 199 -1.80 -2.40 13.43
C GLY A 199 -3.24 -1.91 13.58
N LYS A 200 -3.91 -2.28 14.67
CA LYS A 200 -5.37 -2.04 14.85
C LYS A 200 -5.70 -0.66 15.44
N ALA A 201 -4.75 -0.02 16.14
CA ALA A 201 -5.04 1.11 17.03
C ALA A 201 -5.68 2.31 16.31
N ASP A 202 -5.25 2.58 15.08
CA ASP A 202 -5.68 3.74 14.30
C ASP A 202 -6.67 3.39 13.17
N LEU A 203 -7.16 2.14 13.12
CA LEU A 203 -8.05 1.71 12.02
C LEU A 203 -9.53 1.83 12.38
N PRO A 204 -10.37 2.26 11.43
CA PRO A 204 -11.81 2.21 11.60
C PRO A 204 -12.28 0.76 11.81
N GLU A 205 -13.45 0.58 12.42
CA GLU A 205 -14.01 -0.74 12.67
C GLU A 205 -14.27 -1.47 11.34
N GLN A 206 -13.81 -2.73 11.24
CA GLN A 206 -14.00 -3.51 10.01
C GLN A 206 -15.48 -3.84 9.79
N ILE A 207 -16.01 -3.43 8.64
CA ILE A 207 -17.35 -3.82 8.22
C ILE A 207 -17.31 -5.21 7.57
N LYS A 208 -18.17 -6.12 8.05
CA LYS A 208 -18.26 -7.48 7.54
C LYS A 208 -19.59 -7.71 6.82
N LEU A 209 -19.54 -7.69 5.50
CA LEU A 209 -20.67 -7.94 4.63
C LEU A 209 -20.80 -9.44 4.35
N GLN A 210 -21.40 -10.21 5.27
CA GLN A 210 -21.83 -11.59 4.97
C GLN A 210 -23.32 -11.60 4.65
N GLY A 211 -23.71 -11.93 3.41
CA GLY A 211 -25.14 -11.99 3.04
C GLY A 211 -25.81 -10.62 2.96
N VAL A 212 -25.36 -9.78 2.04
CA VAL A 212 -25.91 -8.42 1.86
C VAL A 212 -27.31 -8.48 1.26
N GLU A 213 -28.26 -7.86 1.94
CA GLU A 213 -29.56 -7.50 1.38
C GLU A 213 -29.64 -5.98 1.22
N ARG A 214 -29.99 -5.54 0.01
CA ARG A 214 -30.19 -4.12 -0.30
C ARG A 214 -31.53 -3.67 0.29
N GLN A 215 -31.51 -2.66 1.16
CA GLN A 215 -32.73 -2.17 1.80
C GLN A 215 -33.43 -1.09 0.96
N ASP A 216 -32.68 -0.15 0.38
CA ASP A 216 -33.26 1.03 -0.28
C ASP A 216 -33.30 0.91 -1.81
N ALA A 217 -34.48 1.12 -2.39
CA ALA A 217 -34.71 1.10 -3.84
C ALA A 217 -34.08 2.29 -4.58
N GLN A 218 -33.76 3.39 -3.89
CA GLN A 218 -33.23 4.63 -4.48
C GLN A 218 -31.96 5.09 -3.77
N ALA A 219 -30.88 5.28 -4.52
CA ALA A 219 -29.64 5.84 -4.01
C ALA A 219 -29.75 7.37 -3.88
N ARG A 220 -29.08 7.95 -2.89
CA ARG A 220 -29.07 9.40 -2.66
C ARG A 220 -27.80 10.02 -3.24
N LEU A 221 -27.91 11.11 -4.01
CA LEU A 221 -26.75 11.86 -4.45
C LEU A 221 -26.15 12.64 -3.27
N ALA A 222 -24.85 12.48 -3.05
CA ALA A 222 -24.05 13.26 -2.12
C ALA A 222 -22.71 13.63 -2.77
N HIS A 223 -21.95 14.50 -2.12
CA HIS A 223 -20.59 14.82 -2.53
C HIS A 223 -19.62 14.55 -1.39
N VAL A 224 -18.64 13.68 -1.61
CA VAL A 224 -17.59 13.38 -0.64
C VAL A 224 -16.44 14.36 -0.83
N LEU A 225 -15.96 14.95 0.27
CA LEU A 225 -14.75 15.77 0.27
C LEU A 225 -13.53 14.87 0.08
N VAL A 226 -12.84 15.08 -1.03
CA VAL A 226 -11.62 14.35 -1.42
C VAL A 226 -10.46 15.33 -1.53
N TRP A 227 -9.29 14.93 -1.05
CA TRP A 227 -8.07 15.73 -1.14
C TRP A 227 -7.20 15.25 -2.31
N ILE A 228 -6.78 16.20 -3.13
CA ILE A 228 -5.84 15.99 -4.23
C ILE A 228 -4.52 16.65 -3.86
N THR A 229 -3.43 15.91 -3.97
CA THR A 229 -2.06 16.36 -3.71
C THR A 229 -1.24 16.23 -4.99
N PRO A 230 -0.05 16.86 -5.07
CA PRO A 230 0.97 16.41 -6.01
C PRO A 230 1.21 14.91 -5.82
N ASP A 231 1.47 14.18 -6.90
CA ASP A 231 1.82 12.77 -6.79
C ASP A 231 3.13 12.63 -6.00
N PRO A 232 3.13 11.96 -4.84
CA PRO A 232 4.38 11.71 -4.13
C PRO A 232 5.30 10.78 -4.93
N ASP A 233 4.81 9.85 -5.74
CA ASP A 233 5.68 8.89 -6.42
C ASP A 233 6.26 9.44 -7.74
N GLY A 234 5.84 10.63 -8.17
CA GLY A 234 6.30 11.29 -9.39
C GLY A 234 5.92 10.57 -10.69
N GLY A 235 5.01 9.59 -10.63
CA GLY A 235 4.53 8.86 -11.80
C GLY A 235 3.38 9.57 -12.52
N GLN A 236 2.63 10.40 -11.81
CA GLN A 236 1.55 11.25 -12.29
C GLN A 236 1.76 12.69 -11.79
N LEU A 237 0.92 13.63 -12.21
CA LEU A 237 0.98 15.02 -11.73
C LEU A 237 0.26 15.20 -10.39
N TRP A 238 -0.79 14.40 -10.16
CA TRP A 238 -1.64 14.49 -8.98
C TRP A 238 -1.94 13.09 -8.46
N ALA A 239 -2.09 12.97 -7.15
CA ALA A 239 -2.59 11.79 -6.47
C ALA A 239 -3.85 12.14 -5.68
N ILE A 240 -4.77 11.17 -5.59
CA ILE A 240 -5.98 11.29 -4.79
C ILE A 240 -5.74 10.61 -3.45
N ARG A 241 -5.94 11.32 -2.33
CA ARG A 241 -5.93 10.71 -0.99
C ARG A 241 -7.18 9.88 -0.77
N ASP A 242 -7.05 8.77 -0.05
CA ASP A 242 -8.21 8.00 0.39
C ASP A 242 -9.12 8.87 1.27
N PRO A 243 -10.37 9.15 0.85
CA PRO A 243 -11.24 10.01 1.63
C PRO A 243 -11.65 9.40 2.97
N PHE A 244 -11.46 8.09 3.20
CA PHE A 244 -11.82 7.36 4.41
C PHE A 244 -10.61 7.00 5.29
N ASP A 245 -9.41 7.50 4.96
CA ASP A 245 -8.17 7.28 5.72
C ASP A 245 -7.82 5.78 5.94
N LEU A 246 -8.28 4.87 5.08
CA LEU A 246 -7.90 3.45 5.14
C LEU A 246 -6.55 3.17 4.46
N ARG A 247 -6.23 3.96 3.44
CA ARG A 247 -4.97 3.94 2.68
C ARG A 247 -4.45 5.35 2.53
N ASP A 248 -3.20 5.49 2.09
CA ASP A 248 -2.66 6.79 1.73
C ASP A 248 -3.26 7.34 0.44
N GLN A 249 -3.49 6.49 -0.56
CA GLN A 249 -4.00 6.90 -1.88
C GLN A 249 -5.26 6.10 -2.27
N ALA A 250 -6.15 6.76 -3.00
CA ALA A 250 -7.39 6.21 -3.54
C ALA A 250 -7.15 5.65 -4.96
N TRP A 251 -6.40 4.54 -5.07
CA TRP A 251 -6.00 3.95 -6.35
C TRP A 251 -7.16 3.70 -7.34
N TRP A 252 -8.38 3.46 -6.83
CA TRP A 252 -9.57 3.22 -7.65
C TRP A 252 -10.09 4.50 -8.34
N MET A 253 -9.61 5.68 -7.95
CA MET A 253 -10.02 6.98 -8.51
C MET A 253 -9.02 7.55 -9.52
N ASP A 254 -7.76 7.10 -9.50
CA ASP A 254 -6.67 7.71 -10.28
C ASP A 254 -6.93 7.69 -11.79
N SER A 255 -7.45 6.56 -12.30
CA SER A 255 -7.79 6.40 -13.72
C SER A 255 -8.85 7.41 -14.22
N ARG A 256 -9.62 8.01 -13.31
CA ARG A 256 -10.68 8.98 -13.63
C ARG A 256 -10.20 10.42 -13.55
N LEU A 257 -9.22 10.73 -12.72
CA LEU A 257 -8.81 12.10 -12.47
C LEU A 257 -8.32 12.79 -13.74
N LEU A 258 -7.39 12.19 -14.47
CA LEU A 258 -6.78 12.82 -15.63
C LEU A 258 -7.79 13.10 -16.76
N PRO A 259 -8.66 12.16 -17.18
CA PRO A 259 -9.74 12.46 -18.12
C PRO A 259 -10.66 13.59 -17.67
N LEU A 260 -11.03 13.63 -16.37
CA LEU A 260 -11.90 14.68 -15.81
C LEU A 260 -11.24 16.05 -15.85
N VAL A 261 -9.95 16.12 -15.50
CA VAL A 261 -9.16 17.35 -15.53
C VAL A 261 -9.02 17.88 -16.96
N LYS A 262 -8.81 16.99 -17.95
CA LYS A 262 -8.79 17.37 -19.38
C LYS A 262 -10.13 17.93 -19.86
N ALA A 263 -11.24 17.34 -19.40
CA ALA A 263 -12.59 17.76 -19.81
C ALA A 263 -13.08 19.04 -19.11
N ASN A 264 -12.51 19.41 -17.94
CA ASN A 264 -12.98 20.53 -17.13
C ASN A 264 -11.88 21.57 -16.88
N GLN A 265 -11.92 22.67 -17.67
CA GLN A 265 -10.94 23.77 -17.56
C GLN A 265 -10.92 24.45 -16.18
N GLY A 266 -12.07 24.52 -15.49
CA GLY A 266 -12.16 25.09 -14.15
C GLY A 266 -11.41 24.24 -13.13
N LEU A 267 -11.60 22.92 -13.20
CA LEU A 267 -10.88 21.96 -12.36
C LEU A 267 -9.37 22.00 -12.64
N LEU A 268 -8.98 22.04 -13.92
CA LEU A 268 -7.58 22.16 -14.31
C LEU A 268 -6.92 23.40 -13.70
N LYS A 269 -7.53 24.58 -13.85
CA LYS A 269 -7.00 25.83 -13.29
C LYS A 269 -6.91 25.79 -11.77
N TYR A 270 -7.84 25.09 -11.12
CA TYR A 270 -7.83 24.91 -9.67
C TYR A 270 -6.67 24.01 -9.22
N LEU A 271 -6.45 22.88 -9.91
CA LEU A 271 -5.41 21.90 -9.58
C LEU A 271 -4.02 22.27 -10.10
N SER A 272 -3.91 23.12 -11.12
CA SER A 272 -2.62 23.58 -11.65
C SER A 272 -1.78 24.30 -10.60
N SER A 273 -2.42 24.94 -9.62
CA SER A 273 -1.74 25.57 -8.49
C SER A 273 -0.98 24.60 -7.57
N LEU A 274 -1.20 23.29 -7.72
CA LEU A 274 -0.43 22.25 -7.02
C LEU A 274 0.86 21.86 -7.75
N VAL A 275 1.03 22.29 -9.00
CA VAL A 275 2.20 21.95 -9.83
C VAL A 275 2.99 23.23 -10.08
N GLU A 276 4.29 23.24 -9.76
CA GLU A 276 5.17 24.40 -9.85
C GLU A 276 5.62 24.70 -11.29
N ALA A 277 4.68 24.83 -12.22
CA ALA A 277 5.01 25.12 -13.61
C ALA A 277 3.89 25.95 -14.27
N PRO A 278 4.11 27.26 -14.45
CA PRO A 278 3.10 28.14 -15.03
C PRO A 278 2.78 27.74 -16.47
N ARG A 279 1.49 27.73 -16.81
CA ARG A 279 1.00 27.52 -18.17
C ARG A 279 1.16 28.81 -18.96
N GLY A 280 1.75 28.74 -20.16
CA GLY A 280 1.78 29.89 -21.07
C GLY A 280 0.38 30.20 -21.60
N ASP A 281 0.05 31.49 -21.78
CA ASP A 281 -1.30 31.95 -22.16
C ASP A 281 -1.81 31.35 -23.49
N GLU A 282 -0.92 30.94 -24.40
CA GLU A 282 -1.25 30.35 -25.70
C GLU A 282 -1.19 28.81 -25.74
N GLN A 283 -0.73 28.16 -24.66
CA GLN A 283 -0.50 26.72 -24.62
C GLN A 283 -1.81 25.96 -24.36
N SER A 284 -2.16 24.95 -25.16
CA SER A 284 -3.32 24.10 -24.87
C SER A 284 -3.13 23.25 -23.61
N VAL A 285 -4.22 22.76 -23.01
CA VAL A 285 -4.18 21.90 -21.81
C VAL A 285 -3.36 20.63 -22.07
N GLU A 286 -3.55 20.04 -23.24
CA GLU A 286 -2.87 18.80 -23.64
C GLU A 286 -1.39 19.05 -23.93
N GLN A 287 -1.05 20.18 -24.57
CA GLN A 287 0.35 20.58 -24.75
C GLN A 287 1.00 20.92 -23.41
N TRP A 288 0.35 21.63 -22.49
CA TRP A 288 0.90 21.93 -21.18
C TRP A 288 1.11 20.68 -20.33
N LEU A 289 0.11 19.77 -20.26
CA LEU A 289 0.28 18.48 -19.57
C LEU A 289 1.37 17.63 -20.23
N ALA A 290 1.44 17.62 -21.56
CA ALA A 290 2.52 16.95 -22.29
C ALA A 290 3.86 17.63 -22.03
N ASP A 291 3.93 18.96 -21.90
CA ASP A 291 5.16 19.71 -21.69
C ASP A 291 5.66 19.61 -20.23
N LEU A 292 4.77 19.44 -19.25
CA LEU A 292 5.11 19.08 -17.87
C LEU A 292 5.67 17.66 -17.78
N GLN A 293 5.00 16.72 -18.42
CA GLN A 293 5.46 15.33 -18.47
C GLN A 293 6.76 15.23 -19.28
N LYS A 294 6.87 16.02 -20.35
CA LYS A 294 8.10 16.25 -21.12
C LYS A 294 9.15 17.04 -20.35
N GLN A 295 8.92 17.83 -19.30
CA GLN A 295 10.03 18.51 -18.63
C GLN A 295 10.87 17.52 -17.82
N ALA A 296 10.20 16.60 -17.12
CA ALA A 296 10.85 15.45 -16.50
C ALA A 296 11.39 14.48 -17.57
N ASP A 297 10.61 14.16 -18.61
CA ASP A 297 11.04 13.24 -19.67
C ASP A 297 12.09 13.83 -20.61
N LEU A 298 12.13 15.13 -20.89
CA LEU A 298 13.12 15.81 -21.75
C LEU A 298 14.46 15.85 -21.06
N ARG A 299 14.49 16.05 -19.75
CA ARG A 299 15.73 15.94 -18.99
C ARG A 299 16.26 14.52 -19.06
N VAL A 300 15.40 13.52 -18.89
CA VAL A 300 15.77 12.11 -19.10
C VAL A 300 16.19 11.84 -20.55
N LEU A 301 15.51 12.37 -21.56
CA LEU A 301 15.84 12.16 -22.98
C LEU A 301 17.09 12.93 -23.41
N THR A 302 17.45 14.02 -22.73
CA THR A 302 18.63 14.84 -23.04
C THR A 302 19.87 14.35 -22.29
N GLU A 303 19.74 14.04 -20.99
CA GLU A 303 20.84 13.56 -20.15
C GLU A 303 21.03 12.04 -20.23
N PHE A 304 19.96 11.28 -20.50
CA PHE A 304 19.94 9.80 -20.49
C PHE A 304 19.16 9.19 -21.70
N PRO A 305 19.50 9.54 -22.96
CA PRO A 305 18.76 9.12 -24.15
C PRO A 305 18.67 7.58 -24.32
N TRP A 306 19.65 6.84 -23.81
CA TRP A 306 19.73 5.38 -23.87
C TRP A 306 18.63 4.66 -23.07
N VAL A 307 17.96 5.33 -22.14
CA VAL A 307 16.90 4.73 -21.31
C VAL A 307 15.57 4.61 -22.07
N GLU A 308 15.43 5.20 -23.27
CA GLU A 308 14.17 5.19 -24.02
C GLU A 308 13.62 3.77 -24.29
N ARG A 309 14.52 2.78 -24.45
CA ARG A 309 14.17 1.37 -24.66
C ARG A 309 13.75 0.64 -23.38
N GLN A 310 13.96 1.25 -22.20
CA GLN A 310 13.75 0.66 -20.89
C GLN A 310 12.73 1.49 -20.08
N THR A 311 11.45 1.28 -20.36
CA THR A 311 10.33 2.09 -19.81
C THR A 311 10.30 2.13 -18.28
N ASP A 312 10.63 1.02 -17.62
CA ASP A 312 10.62 0.95 -16.15
C ASP A 312 11.81 1.69 -15.53
N ILE A 313 13.00 1.59 -16.13
CA ILE A 313 14.18 2.35 -15.70
C ILE A 313 13.92 3.84 -15.92
N LYS A 314 13.32 4.22 -17.06
CA LYS A 314 12.95 5.61 -17.38
C LYS A 314 12.08 6.21 -16.27
N ARG A 315 11.07 5.46 -15.83
CA ARG A 315 10.14 5.89 -14.79
C ARG A 315 10.85 6.20 -13.47
N TYR A 316 11.65 5.27 -12.95
CA TYR A 316 12.34 5.46 -11.67
C TYR A 316 13.45 6.49 -11.75
N LEU A 317 14.10 6.63 -12.90
CA LEU A 317 15.10 7.66 -13.12
C LEU A 317 14.47 9.06 -13.15
N ALA A 318 13.31 9.23 -13.79
CA ALA A 318 12.55 10.49 -13.75
C ALA A 318 12.12 10.87 -12.32
N ALA A 319 11.59 9.90 -11.55
CA ALA A 319 11.21 10.11 -10.16
C ALA A 319 12.42 10.56 -9.32
N LEU A 320 13.57 9.91 -9.50
CA LEU A 320 14.79 10.24 -8.76
C LEU A 320 15.34 11.64 -9.09
N LEU A 321 15.31 12.05 -10.37
CA LEU A 321 15.70 13.40 -10.79
C LEU A 321 14.79 14.47 -10.18
N SER A 322 13.48 14.21 -10.10
CA SER A 322 12.55 15.12 -9.43
C SER A 322 12.88 15.28 -7.94
N ARG A 323 13.23 14.18 -7.25
CA ARG A 323 13.67 14.24 -5.84
C ARG A 323 14.98 15.00 -5.67
N GLN A 324 15.93 14.82 -6.58
CA GLN A 324 17.19 15.58 -6.58
C GLN A 324 16.94 17.08 -6.65
N GLU A 325 16.00 17.51 -7.49
CA GLU A 325 15.66 18.92 -7.66
C GLU A 325 14.98 19.50 -6.41
N LYS A 326 14.03 18.78 -5.80
CA LYS A 326 13.40 19.20 -4.53
C LYS A 326 14.43 19.40 -3.42
N LEU A 327 15.40 18.49 -3.30
CA LEU A 327 16.50 18.63 -2.34
C LEU A 327 17.40 19.83 -2.67
N ALA A 328 17.65 20.10 -3.96
CA ALA A 328 18.42 21.27 -4.39
C ALA A 328 17.69 22.60 -4.11
N GLN A 329 16.36 22.59 -4.15
CA GLN A 329 15.49 23.72 -3.79
C GLN A 329 15.33 23.92 -2.28
N GLY A 330 15.91 23.04 -1.45
CA GLY A 330 15.94 23.17 0.01
C GLY A 330 14.82 22.44 0.74
N ASP A 331 14.10 21.54 0.08
CA ASP A 331 13.19 20.63 0.80
C ASP A 331 14.02 19.64 1.62
N THR A 332 13.86 19.68 2.94
CA THR A 332 14.65 18.88 3.90
C THR A 332 13.75 18.07 4.83
N ALA A 333 12.48 17.90 4.47
CA ALA A 333 11.55 17.10 5.25
C ALA A 333 12.05 15.65 5.36
N GLU A 334 11.94 15.06 6.56
CA GLU A 334 12.39 13.68 6.83
C GLU A 334 11.73 12.66 5.87
N ASN A 335 10.43 12.82 5.61
CA ASN A 335 9.69 12.00 4.65
C ASN A 335 10.25 12.09 3.21
N GLU A 336 10.72 13.27 2.81
CA GLU A 336 11.29 13.50 1.48
C GLU A 336 12.68 12.85 1.35
N LEU A 337 13.47 12.90 2.43
CA LEU A 337 14.76 12.20 2.50
C LEU A 337 14.57 10.68 2.47
N GLU A 338 13.61 10.14 3.20
CA GLU A 338 13.28 8.71 3.16
C GLU A 338 12.72 8.26 1.80
N ALA A 339 11.88 9.09 1.18
CA ALA A 339 11.36 8.86 -0.16
C ALA A 339 12.50 8.84 -1.19
N ALA A 340 13.43 9.80 -1.13
CA ALA A 340 14.61 9.82 -2.00
C ALA A 340 15.46 8.55 -1.88
N MET A 341 15.70 8.08 -0.65
CA MET A 341 16.41 6.82 -0.40
C MET A 341 15.66 5.61 -0.96
N THR A 342 14.33 5.61 -0.86
CA THR A 342 13.47 4.57 -1.42
C THR A 342 13.52 4.55 -2.94
N GLU A 343 13.46 5.71 -3.60
CA GLU A 343 13.57 5.80 -5.06
C GLU A 343 14.97 5.42 -5.56
N CYS A 344 16.05 5.73 -4.82
CA CYS A 344 17.38 5.23 -5.12
C CYS A 344 17.40 3.70 -5.17
N GLN A 345 16.82 3.04 -4.15
CA GLN A 345 16.79 1.59 -4.10
C GLN A 345 15.90 1.00 -5.21
N LYS A 346 14.73 1.57 -5.48
CA LYS A 346 13.84 1.11 -6.55
C LYS A 346 14.52 1.17 -7.91
N LEU A 347 15.20 2.28 -8.23
CA LEU A 347 15.97 2.40 -9.49
C LEU A 347 17.00 1.27 -9.61
N LEU A 348 17.79 1.03 -8.55
CA LEU A 348 18.80 -0.04 -8.55
C LEU A 348 18.17 -1.43 -8.65
N GLU A 349 17.04 -1.67 -8.01
CA GLU A 349 16.30 -2.94 -8.11
C GLU A 349 15.82 -3.19 -9.54
N VAL A 350 15.30 -2.18 -10.23
CA VAL A 350 14.89 -2.30 -11.64
C VAL A 350 16.09 -2.54 -12.56
N VAL A 351 17.25 -1.92 -12.31
CA VAL A 351 18.47 -2.24 -13.06
C VAL A 351 18.86 -3.71 -12.85
N MET A 352 18.77 -4.24 -11.63
CA MET A 352 19.05 -5.66 -11.38
C MET A 352 18.02 -6.58 -12.04
N GLN A 353 16.73 -6.22 -12.02
CA GLN A 353 15.67 -6.94 -12.72
C GLN A 353 15.93 -7.01 -14.22
N TRP A 354 16.30 -5.88 -14.82
CA TRP A 354 16.69 -5.79 -16.22
C TRP A 354 17.92 -6.67 -16.52
N LEU A 355 18.95 -6.68 -15.67
CA LEU A 355 20.10 -7.57 -15.81
C LEU A 355 19.70 -9.04 -15.78
N ILE A 356 18.83 -9.44 -14.85
CA ILE A 356 18.34 -10.83 -14.73
C ILE A 356 17.53 -11.22 -15.96
N GLY A 357 16.68 -10.33 -16.48
CA GLY A 357 15.88 -10.58 -17.67
C GLY A 357 16.72 -10.65 -18.96
N THR A 358 17.74 -9.80 -19.07
CA THR A 358 18.62 -9.71 -20.25
C THR A 358 19.67 -10.81 -20.27
N PHE A 359 20.18 -11.20 -19.09
CA PHE A 359 21.22 -12.21 -18.92
C PHE A 359 20.78 -13.30 -17.93
N PRO A 360 19.80 -14.13 -18.30
CA PRO A 360 19.28 -15.16 -17.40
C PRO A 360 20.35 -16.19 -17.04
N VAL A 361 20.30 -16.73 -15.82
CA VAL A 361 21.17 -17.84 -15.44
C VAL A 361 20.62 -19.15 -16.01
N ASP A 362 21.51 -20.01 -16.51
CA ASP A 362 21.16 -21.37 -16.91
C ASP A 362 20.67 -22.18 -15.68
N PRO A 363 19.42 -22.68 -15.68
CA PRO A 363 18.89 -23.50 -14.58
C PRO A 363 19.72 -24.75 -14.27
N ALA A 364 20.54 -25.25 -15.22
CA ALA A 364 21.44 -26.36 -15.00
C ALA A 364 22.56 -26.06 -13.99
N LEU A 365 22.91 -24.78 -13.82
CA LEU A 365 23.96 -24.32 -12.89
C LEU A 365 23.44 -24.11 -11.46
N MET A 366 22.15 -24.29 -11.21
CA MET A 366 21.53 -24.07 -9.90
C MET A 366 21.61 -25.32 -9.00
N PRO A 367 21.97 -25.18 -7.71
CA PRO A 367 22.03 -26.29 -6.77
C PRO A 367 20.63 -26.85 -6.44
N ARG A 368 20.54 -28.18 -6.35
CA ARG A 368 19.31 -28.93 -6.05
C ARG A 368 19.41 -29.59 -4.66
N GLY A 369 18.31 -29.64 -3.92
CA GLY A 369 18.20 -30.40 -2.66
C GLY A 369 18.69 -29.67 -1.39
N GLU A 370 19.14 -30.43 -0.39
CA GLU A 370 19.45 -29.96 0.99
C GLU A 370 20.65 -29.01 1.11
N GLN A 371 21.42 -28.81 0.03
CA GLN A 371 22.60 -27.94 -0.01
C GLN A 371 22.27 -26.43 0.00
N ARG A 372 20.98 -26.05 0.04
CA ARG A 372 20.50 -24.67 -0.14
C ARG A 372 20.57 -23.78 1.11
N ALA A 373 20.84 -24.35 2.28
CA ALA A 373 20.84 -23.62 3.56
C ALA A 373 22.23 -23.22 4.09
N ASP A 374 23.32 -23.63 3.43
CA ASP A 374 24.68 -23.43 3.95
C ASP A 374 25.33 -22.13 3.42
N TYR A 375 25.67 -21.22 4.34
CA TYR A 375 26.45 -20.01 4.08
C TYR A 375 27.76 -20.29 3.29
N ARG A 376 28.43 -21.40 3.58
CA ARG A 376 29.69 -21.79 2.89
C ARG A 376 29.45 -22.09 1.42
N VAL A 377 28.36 -22.78 1.10
CA VAL A 377 27.96 -23.09 -0.28
C VAL A 377 27.62 -21.80 -1.01
N THR A 378 26.83 -20.91 -0.39
CA THR A 378 26.48 -19.61 -0.96
C THR A 378 27.73 -18.76 -1.27
N ARG A 379 28.70 -18.74 -0.35
CA ARG A 379 29.97 -18.04 -0.54
C ARG A 379 30.83 -18.64 -1.66
N GLN A 380 30.85 -19.97 -1.77
CA GLN A 380 31.54 -20.68 -2.86
C GLN A 380 30.93 -20.34 -4.23
N ILE A 381 29.60 -20.30 -4.32
CA ILE A 381 28.89 -19.89 -5.56
C ILE A 381 29.30 -18.46 -5.94
N LEU A 382 29.20 -17.50 -5.03
CA LEU A 382 29.55 -16.10 -5.31
C LEU A 382 31.01 -15.93 -5.76
N THR A 383 31.95 -16.62 -5.10
CA THR A 383 33.38 -16.57 -5.49
C THR A 383 33.65 -17.24 -6.83
N SER A 384 32.84 -18.22 -7.24
CA SER A 384 32.97 -18.88 -8.55
C SER A 384 32.66 -17.97 -9.73
N PHE A 385 31.89 -16.89 -9.53
CA PHE A 385 31.52 -15.96 -10.60
C PHE A 385 32.72 -15.20 -11.17
N ARG A 386 33.78 -15.02 -10.36
CA ARG A 386 35.02 -14.30 -10.71
C ARG A 386 34.75 -12.90 -11.30
N LEU A 387 33.84 -12.15 -10.66
CA LEU A 387 33.47 -10.80 -11.08
C LEU A 387 34.37 -9.76 -10.41
N PRO A 388 34.93 -8.78 -11.14
CA PRO A 388 35.84 -7.77 -10.58
C PRO A 388 35.26 -7.03 -9.37
N ALA A 389 33.99 -6.63 -9.42
CA ALA A 389 33.37 -5.86 -8.33
C ALA A 389 32.87 -6.70 -7.14
N PHE A 390 32.92 -8.03 -7.22
CA PHE A 390 32.50 -8.93 -6.13
C PHE A 390 33.68 -9.22 -5.22
N ASN A 391 34.17 -8.19 -4.55
CA ASN A 391 35.26 -8.28 -3.59
C ASN A 391 34.87 -9.11 -2.34
N ALA A 392 35.84 -9.33 -1.44
CA ALA A 392 35.62 -10.18 -0.26
C ALA A 392 34.51 -9.66 0.67
N GLU A 393 34.33 -8.34 0.78
CA GLU A 393 33.31 -7.72 1.61
C GLU A 393 31.92 -7.87 1.00
N VAL A 394 31.76 -7.52 -0.27
CA VAL A 394 30.53 -7.68 -1.04
C VAL A 394 30.05 -9.14 -1.01
N VAL A 395 30.97 -10.09 -1.29
CA VAL A 395 30.68 -11.52 -1.21
C VAL A 395 30.26 -11.92 0.22
N GLY A 396 30.96 -11.41 1.25
CA GLY A 396 30.64 -11.69 2.64
C GLY A 396 29.23 -11.24 3.05
N GLN A 397 28.77 -10.11 2.53
CA GLN A 397 27.43 -9.59 2.77
C GLN A 397 26.34 -10.35 1.97
N LEU A 398 26.59 -10.63 0.70
CA LEU A 398 25.66 -11.35 -0.18
C LEU A 398 25.49 -12.82 0.22
N ALA A 399 26.55 -13.46 0.73
CA ALA A 399 26.51 -14.85 1.17
C ALA A 399 25.53 -15.12 2.32
N ARG A 400 25.05 -14.07 3.02
CA ARG A 400 24.04 -14.16 4.08
C ARG A 400 22.60 -14.26 3.55
N GLN A 401 22.38 -14.05 2.25
CA GLN A 401 21.05 -14.19 1.66
C GLN A 401 20.63 -15.67 1.61
N LYS A 402 19.33 -15.93 1.77
CA LYS A 402 18.78 -17.28 1.62
C LYS A 402 18.83 -17.69 0.16
N LEU A 403 19.46 -18.82 -0.14
CA LEU A 403 19.67 -19.24 -1.52
C LEU A 403 18.36 -19.51 -2.27
N ASP A 404 17.33 -20.03 -1.60
CA ASP A 404 15.98 -20.19 -2.20
C ASP A 404 15.39 -18.85 -2.67
N GLN A 405 15.63 -17.77 -1.93
CA GLN A 405 15.17 -16.44 -2.33
C GLN A 405 15.92 -15.95 -3.57
N VAL A 406 17.23 -16.21 -3.66
CA VAL A 406 18.03 -15.88 -4.85
C VAL A 406 17.58 -16.68 -6.06
N ILE A 407 17.36 -17.99 -5.91
CA ILE A 407 16.87 -18.87 -6.98
C ILE A 407 15.49 -18.39 -7.47
N SER A 408 14.60 -18.06 -6.55
CA SER A 408 13.30 -17.45 -6.88
C SER A 408 13.47 -16.15 -7.65
N ALA A 409 14.41 -15.28 -7.24
CA ALA A 409 14.69 -14.02 -7.91
C ALA A 409 15.24 -14.20 -9.33
N CYS A 410 16.02 -15.25 -9.60
CA CYS A 410 16.48 -15.58 -10.95
C CYS A 410 15.33 -15.91 -11.93
N SER A 411 14.21 -16.41 -11.43
CA SER A 411 13.05 -16.79 -12.25
C SER A 411 11.94 -15.73 -12.24
N SER A 412 11.76 -15.04 -11.11
CA SER A 412 10.80 -13.96 -10.92
C SER A 412 11.47 -12.88 -10.08
N PRO A 413 11.99 -11.80 -10.68
CA PRO A 413 12.90 -10.87 -10.01
C PRO A 413 12.13 -9.86 -9.15
N SER A 414 11.49 -10.35 -8.09
CA SER A 414 10.63 -9.59 -7.17
C SER A 414 11.16 -9.56 -5.72
N SER A 415 12.44 -9.94 -5.53
CA SER A 415 13.07 -10.03 -4.21
C SER A 415 13.78 -8.74 -3.79
N SER A 416 14.42 -8.74 -2.62
CA SER A 416 15.18 -7.58 -2.14
C SER A 416 16.38 -7.24 -3.02
N LEU A 417 16.82 -5.98 -3.03
CA LEU A 417 18.01 -5.53 -3.74
C LEU A 417 19.25 -6.45 -3.55
N LYS A 418 19.50 -6.95 -2.33
CA LYS A 418 20.64 -7.87 -2.09
C LYS A 418 20.47 -9.21 -2.80
N ALA A 419 19.25 -9.76 -2.80
CA ALA A 419 18.95 -11.01 -3.51
C ALA A 419 18.98 -10.81 -5.04
N LEU A 420 18.50 -9.66 -5.53
CA LEU A 420 18.54 -9.29 -6.94
C LEU A 420 19.98 -9.08 -7.44
N LEU A 421 20.85 -8.41 -6.67
CA LEU A 421 22.26 -8.23 -7.03
C LEU A 421 22.97 -9.59 -7.14
N PHE A 422 22.69 -10.52 -6.23
CA PHE A 422 23.20 -11.89 -6.34
C PHE A 422 22.69 -12.55 -7.62
N ALA A 423 21.37 -12.58 -7.81
CA ALA A 423 20.76 -13.22 -8.97
C ALA A 423 21.30 -12.66 -10.31
N ALA A 424 21.47 -11.34 -10.42
CA ALA A 424 22.11 -10.68 -11.56
C ALA A 424 23.57 -11.13 -11.73
N GLY A 425 24.34 -11.19 -10.63
CA GLY A 425 25.71 -11.74 -10.63
C GLY A 425 25.81 -13.17 -11.13
N TRP A 426 24.81 -14.01 -10.82
CA TRP A 426 24.78 -15.39 -11.26
C TRP A 426 24.62 -15.52 -12.79
N GLY A 427 23.86 -14.62 -13.42
CA GLY A 427 23.70 -14.55 -14.87
C GLY A 427 25.03 -14.44 -15.63
N ALA A 428 26.04 -13.82 -15.02
CA ALA A 428 27.38 -13.74 -15.57
C ALA A 428 28.06 -15.10 -15.75
N SER A 429 27.66 -16.13 -15.00
CA SER A 429 28.19 -17.49 -15.20
C SER A 429 27.75 -18.10 -16.53
N SER A 430 26.59 -17.66 -17.05
CA SER A 430 26.00 -18.15 -18.31
C SER A 430 26.33 -17.26 -19.50
N HIS A 431 26.71 -16.00 -19.27
CA HIS A 431 26.91 -15.00 -20.32
C HIS A 431 28.33 -14.41 -20.29
N ALA A 432 29.07 -14.56 -21.39
CA ALA A 432 30.43 -14.00 -21.51
C ALA A 432 30.41 -12.46 -21.60
N GLY A 433 29.42 -11.89 -22.29
CA GLY A 433 29.24 -10.44 -22.46
C GLY A 433 28.52 -9.72 -21.32
N HIS A 434 28.41 -10.36 -20.14
CA HIS A 434 27.69 -9.80 -19.00
C HIS A 434 28.40 -8.52 -18.47
N PRO A 435 27.68 -7.41 -18.21
CA PRO A 435 28.29 -6.14 -17.78
C PRO A 435 29.20 -6.27 -16.56
N PHE A 436 28.78 -7.02 -15.54
CA PHE A 436 29.59 -7.28 -14.33
C PHE A 436 30.93 -8.00 -14.57
N LYS A 437 31.18 -8.60 -15.74
CA LYS A 437 32.52 -9.12 -16.07
C LYS A 437 33.48 -8.04 -16.56
N THR A 438 32.93 -6.93 -17.06
CA THR A 438 33.70 -5.85 -17.68
C THR A 438 33.88 -4.66 -16.75
N LEU A 439 32.87 -4.34 -15.95
CA LEU A 439 32.88 -3.19 -15.06
C LEU A 439 33.71 -3.48 -13.80
N THR A 440 34.55 -2.52 -13.41
CA THR A 440 35.49 -2.66 -12.28
C THR A 440 34.82 -2.40 -10.92
N GLU A 441 35.53 -2.71 -9.85
CA GLU A 441 35.13 -2.42 -8.49
C GLU A 441 34.91 -0.92 -8.26
N GLU A 442 35.79 -0.06 -8.79
CA GLU A 442 35.69 1.40 -8.66
C GLU A 442 34.52 1.99 -9.46
N GLN A 443 34.11 1.33 -10.55
CA GLN A 443 33.00 1.76 -11.38
C GLN A 443 31.64 1.42 -10.77
N LEU A 444 31.53 0.26 -10.12
CA LEU A 444 30.27 -0.23 -9.54
C LEU A 444 30.09 0.11 -8.07
N GLN A 445 31.19 0.18 -7.30
CA GLN A 445 31.23 0.48 -5.86
C GLN A 445 30.11 -0.24 -5.09
N LEU A 446 29.99 -1.56 -5.26
CA LEU A 446 28.85 -2.36 -4.79
C LEU A 446 28.65 -2.29 -3.27
N GLU A 447 29.68 -1.94 -2.51
CA GLU A 447 29.58 -1.65 -1.07
C GLU A 447 28.61 -0.49 -0.78
N GLN A 448 28.58 0.56 -1.62
CA GLN A 448 27.63 1.68 -1.46
C GLN A 448 26.18 1.24 -1.74
N LEU A 449 25.96 0.38 -2.74
CA LEU A 449 24.66 -0.24 -3.00
C LEU A 449 24.19 -1.07 -1.79
N LEU A 450 25.09 -1.86 -1.21
CA LEU A 450 24.78 -2.69 -0.04
C LEU A 450 24.56 -1.85 1.23
N ALA A 451 25.28 -0.74 1.37
CA ALA A 451 25.09 0.24 2.44
C ALA A 451 23.71 0.90 2.33
N LEU A 452 23.31 1.36 1.14
CA LEU A 452 21.97 1.90 0.86
C LEU A 452 20.87 0.89 1.24
N ALA A 453 21.00 -0.36 0.78
CA ALA A 453 20.05 -1.43 1.11
C ALA A 453 19.94 -1.68 2.64
N THR A 454 21.05 -1.51 3.36
CA THR A 454 21.08 -1.69 4.82
C THR A 454 20.45 -0.50 5.53
N LEU A 455 20.75 0.73 5.11
CA LEU A 455 20.15 1.96 5.64
C LEU A 455 18.63 1.97 5.45
N ARG A 456 18.14 1.62 4.26
CA ARG A 456 16.70 1.54 3.97
C ARG A 456 16.00 0.47 4.81
N ASN A 457 16.61 -0.71 4.95
CA ASN A 457 16.06 -1.77 5.79
C ASN A 457 16.02 -1.37 7.27
N GLN A 458 16.95 -0.53 7.74
CA GLN A 458 16.86 0.04 9.08
C GLN A 458 15.65 0.97 9.16
N GLY A 459 15.58 2.02 8.32
CA GLY A 459 14.50 3.01 8.36
C GLY A 459 13.08 2.48 8.09
N SER A 460 12.94 1.36 7.36
CA SER A 460 11.61 0.76 7.05
C SER A 460 10.98 -0.03 8.20
N HIS A 461 11.70 -0.29 9.30
CA HIS A 461 11.17 -1.00 10.46
C HIS A 461 10.82 -0.02 11.57
N ALA A 462 9.59 -0.11 12.11
CA ALA A 462 9.13 0.75 13.20
C ALA A 462 10.14 0.75 14.37
N HIS A 463 10.74 1.91 14.62
CA HIS A 463 11.71 2.07 15.68
C HIS A 463 11.01 2.51 16.95
N SER A 464 11.15 1.68 17.97
CA SER A 464 10.69 2.01 19.30
C SER A 464 11.88 2.15 20.24
N LYS A 465 11.79 3.11 21.16
CA LYS A 465 12.69 3.25 22.32
C LYS A 465 12.87 1.95 23.12
N PHE A 466 11.95 0.99 22.96
CA PHE A 466 12.00 -0.33 23.59
C PHE A 466 12.92 -1.35 22.88
N THR A 467 13.43 -1.06 21.68
CA THR A 467 14.28 -2.01 20.90
C THR A 467 15.78 -1.80 21.06
N GLY A 468 16.21 -0.68 21.65
CA GLY A 468 17.63 -0.37 21.88
C GLY A 468 18.50 -0.17 20.64
N LYS A 469 17.93 -0.27 19.42
CA LYS A 469 18.65 -0.09 18.16
C LYS A 469 18.83 1.40 17.85
N LYS A 470 20.07 1.84 17.69
CA LYS A 470 20.39 3.20 17.21
C LYS A 470 20.07 3.28 15.72
N VAL A 471 19.19 4.20 15.36
CA VAL A 471 18.85 4.53 13.98
C VAL A 471 19.82 5.60 13.50
N THR A 472 20.36 5.45 12.30
CA THR A 472 21.12 6.53 11.67
C THR A 472 20.11 7.40 10.92
N PRO A 473 19.83 8.64 11.36
CA PRO A 473 18.90 9.51 10.65
C PRO A 473 19.45 9.81 9.25
N VAL A 474 18.57 9.79 8.25
CA VAL A 474 18.94 10.17 6.89
C VAL A 474 19.16 11.67 6.85
N THR A 475 20.31 12.10 6.35
CA THR A 475 20.65 13.53 6.21
C THR A 475 20.61 13.93 4.74
N VAL A 476 20.44 15.23 4.47
CA VAL A 476 20.47 15.78 3.10
C VAL A 476 21.75 15.38 2.34
N PRO A 477 22.98 15.49 2.91
CA PRO A 477 24.19 15.06 2.21
C PRO A 477 24.18 13.55 1.89
N MET A 478 23.66 12.71 2.79
CA MET A 478 23.54 11.27 2.54
C MET A 478 22.57 10.97 1.40
N ALA A 479 21.40 11.61 1.38
CA ALA A 479 20.42 11.44 0.31
C ALA A 479 21.00 11.88 -1.05
N GLN A 480 21.66 13.05 -1.10
CA GLN A 480 22.32 13.54 -2.31
C GLN A 480 23.43 12.59 -2.80
N GLN A 481 24.24 12.06 -1.89
CA GLN A 481 25.29 11.08 -2.22
C GLN A 481 24.68 9.81 -2.85
N HIS A 482 23.61 9.27 -2.25
CA HIS A 482 22.97 8.06 -2.78
C HIS A 482 22.23 8.30 -4.10
N ILE A 483 21.65 9.48 -4.30
CA ILE A 483 21.07 9.87 -5.60
C ILE A 483 22.16 9.89 -6.68
N GLN A 484 23.28 10.57 -6.42
CA GLN A 484 24.40 10.63 -7.37
C GLN A 484 24.96 9.24 -7.66
N TYR A 485 25.08 8.40 -6.63
CA TYR A 485 25.50 7.01 -6.79
C TYR A 485 24.53 6.22 -7.66
N ALA A 486 23.22 6.27 -7.40
CA ALA A 486 22.24 5.49 -8.15
C ALA A 486 22.15 5.93 -9.63
N LEU A 487 22.21 7.24 -9.90
CA LEU A 487 22.27 7.76 -11.26
C LEU A 487 23.55 7.31 -11.98
N GLY A 488 24.71 7.52 -11.36
CA GLY A 488 26.01 7.15 -11.94
C GLY A 488 26.17 5.64 -12.13
N PHE A 489 25.66 4.83 -11.19
CA PHE A 489 25.62 3.38 -11.29
C PHE A 489 24.79 2.93 -12.49
N THR A 490 23.57 3.48 -12.64
CA THR A 490 22.69 3.16 -13.77
C THR A 490 23.34 3.53 -15.10
N GLU A 491 24.00 4.68 -15.18
CA GLU A 491 24.70 5.12 -16.38
C GLU A 491 25.84 4.17 -16.81
N ARG A 492 26.47 3.43 -15.89
CA ARG A 492 27.50 2.44 -16.25
C ARG A 492 26.99 1.34 -17.18
N PHE A 493 25.69 1.12 -17.26
CA PHE A 493 25.09 0.07 -18.09
C PHE A 493 24.59 0.57 -19.45
N LYS A 494 24.79 1.85 -19.78
CA LYS A 494 24.23 2.48 -20.99
C LYS A 494 24.57 1.77 -22.30
N GLU A 495 25.76 1.18 -22.42
CA GLU A 495 26.19 0.49 -23.65
C GLU A 495 25.46 -0.84 -23.87
N TRP A 496 24.77 -1.36 -22.84
CA TRP A 496 24.03 -2.61 -22.89
C TRP A 496 22.51 -2.42 -22.96
N MET A 497 22.01 -1.20 -22.70
CA MET A 497 20.59 -0.82 -22.76
C MET A 497 20.24 -0.25 -24.14
#